data_AF-A0A5N7Z976-F1
#
_entry.id   AF-A0A5N7Z976-F1
#
_cell.length_a   1.000
_cell.length_b   1.000
_cell.length_c   1.000
_cell.angle_alpha   90.00
_cell.angle_beta   90.00
_cell.angle_gamma   90.00
#
_symmetry.space_group_name_H-M   'P 1'
#
loop_
_entity.id
_entity.type
_entity.pdbx_description
1 polymer ?
#
loop_
_entity_poly.entity_id
_entity_poly.type
_entity_poly.pdbx_seq_one_letter_code
_entity_poly.pdbx_strand_id
1 'polypeptide(L)'
;MKKILFLLLCCPILMVAQTNTQNWSKKTIYREPNGGRPLSTITYFDGLGRPIQQNINKQSGNGKDLITHIEYDLGRQLKEYLPYP
;
A
#
# COMPACT_ATOMS: atom_id res chain seq x y z
N MET A 1 36.22 8.01 -8.78
CA MET A 1 35.55 7.19 -7.74
C MET A 1 34.97 8.01 -6.57
N LYS A 2 35.67 9.02 -6.03
CA LYS A 2 35.13 9.88 -4.93
C LYS A 2 33.81 10.62 -5.25
N LYS A 3 33.58 11.02 -6.51
CA LYS A 3 32.35 11.70 -6.94
C LYS A 3 31.12 10.77 -6.96
N ILE A 4 31.33 9.48 -7.26
CA ILE A 4 30.28 8.45 -7.22
C ILE A 4 29.87 8.14 -5.77
N LEU A 5 30.84 8.18 -4.83
CA LEU A 5 30.57 8.01 -3.42
C LEU A 5 29.64 9.11 -2.86
N PHE A 6 29.82 10.36 -3.30
CA PHE A 6 28.91 11.47 -2.95
C PHE A 6 27.49 11.27 -3.51
N LEU A 7 27.37 10.70 -4.71
CA LEU A 7 26.07 10.42 -5.33
C LEU A 7 25.31 9.31 -4.58
N LEU A 8 26.03 8.28 -4.12
CA LEU A 8 25.48 7.21 -3.27
C LEU A 8 25.04 7.73 -1.89
N LEU A 9 25.76 8.70 -1.32
CA LEU A 9 25.45 9.27 -0.01
C LEU A 9 24.20 10.17 -0.01
N CYS A 10 23.89 10.83 -1.13
CA CYS A 10 22.71 11.70 -1.26
C CYS A 10 21.43 10.96 -1.66
N CYS A 11 21.53 9.70 -2.11
CA CYS A 11 20.40 8.90 -2.57
C CYS A 11 19.26 8.72 -1.53
N PRO A 12 19.52 8.52 -0.21
CA PRO A 12 18.43 8.42 0.76
C PRO A 12 17.70 9.75 1.04
N ILE A 13 18.31 10.90 0.73
CA ILE A 13 17.75 12.24 1.05
C ILE A 13 16.68 12.66 0.02
N LEU A 14 16.69 12.05 -1.17
CA LEU A 14 15.77 12.38 -2.26
C LEU A 14 14.53 11.48 -2.33
N MET A 15 14.37 10.51 -1.42
CA MET A 15 13.20 9.62 -1.36
C MET A 15 12.01 10.26 -0.64
N VAL A 16 11.62 11.47 -1.05
CA VAL A 16 10.40 12.15 -0.55
C VAL A 16 9.23 11.78 -1.47
N ALA A 17 8.80 10.52 -1.41
CA ALA A 17 7.66 10.04 -2.21
C ALA A 17 6.57 9.36 -1.37
N GLN A 18 6.86 9.02 -0.10
CA GLN A 18 5.91 8.35 0.78
C GLN A 18 5.41 9.31 1.86
N THR A 19 4.18 9.08 2.30
CA THR A 19 3.58 9.87 3.37
C THR A 19 4.39 9.68 4.65
N ASN A 20 4.48 10.71 5.50
CA ASN A 20 5.23 10.63 6.75
C ASN A 20 4.65 9.61 7.76
N THR A 21 3.45 9.09 7.50
CA THR A 21 2.71 8.23 8.42
C THR A 21 2.69 6.77 7.98
N GLN A 22 2.54 6.49 6.68
CA GLN A 22 2.32 5.13 6.18
C GLN A 22 2.97 4.87 4.82
N ASN A 23 3.49 3.66 4.66
CA ASN A 23 3.94 3.14 3.39
C ASN A 23 2.79 2.40 2.71
N TRP A 24 2.59 2.62 1.41
CA TRP A 24 1.54 1.96 0.66
C TRP A 24 1.90 1.76 -0.81
N SER A 25 1.22 0.80 -1.46
CA SER A 25 1.22 0.61 -2.90
C SER A 25 -0.22 0.62 -3.43
N LYS A 26 -0.43 1.19 -4.62
CA LYS A 26 -1.74 1.21 -5.27
C LYS A 26 -1.68 0.50 -6.60
N LYS A 27 -2.60 -0.43 -6.81
CA LYS A 27 -2.82 -1.12 -8.07
C LYS A 27 -4.15 -0.68 -8.65
N THR A 28 -4.12 -0.11 -9.85
CA THR A 28 -5.33 0.27 -10.59
C THR A 28 -5.48 -0.63 -11.81
N ILE A 29 -6.64 -1.29 -11.95
CA ILE A 29 -7.00 -2.14 -13.08
C ILE A 29 -8.21 -1.51 -13.77
N TYR A 30 -8.04 -1.16 -15.05
CA TYR A 30 -9.12 -0.67 -15.90
C TYR A 30 -9.81 -1.86 -16.55
N ARG A 31 -11.12 -1.98 -16.35
CA ARG A 31 -11.92 -3.12 -16.82
C ARG A 31 -12.82 -2.75 -18.01
N GLU A 32 -13.05 -1.46 -18.23
CA GLU A 32 -13.92 -0.94 -19.28
C GLU A 32 -13.13 -0.04 -20.26
N PRO A 33 -13.58 0.09 -21.51
CA PRO A 33 -13.07 1.09 -22.45
C PRO A 33 -13.11 2.50 -21.86
N ASN A 34 -12.19 3.36 -22.28
CA ASN A 34 -12.04 4.75 -21.78
C ASN A 34 -11.77 4.87 -20.26
N GLY A 35 -11.41 3.76 -19.59
CA GLY A 35 -11.10 3.77 -18.17
C GLY A 35 -12.32 3.85 -17.26
N GLY A 36 -13.50 3.44 -17.75
CA GLY A 36 -14.71 3.30 -16.93
C GLY A 36 -14.49 2.35 -15.75
N ARG A 37 -14.97 2.77 -14.57
CA ARG A 37 -15.00 1.99 -13.32
C ARG A 37 -13.69 1.25 -12.99
N PRO A 38 -12.58 1.98 -12.76
CA PRO A 38 -11.32 1.34 -12.42
C PRO A 38 -11.42 0.66 -11.05
N LEU A 39 -10.92 -0.58 -10.97
CA LEU A 39 -10.67 -1.24 -9.69
C LEU A 39 -9.33 -0.75 -9.15
N SER A 40 -9.34 -0.08 -8.01
CA SER A 40 -8.17 0.34 -7.27
C SER A 40 -8.06 -0.49 -5.99
N THR A 41 -6.89 -1.08 -5.78
CA THR A 41 -6.51 -1.72 -4.53
C THR A 41 -5.35 -0.95 -3.93
N ILE A 42 -5.49 -0.52 -2.69
CA ILE A 42 -4.40 0.10 -1.90
C ILE A 42 -3.98 -0.91 -0.84
N THR A 43 -2.69 -1.20 -0.76
CA THR A 43 -2.12 -2.03 0.30
C THR A 43 -1.19 -1.18 1.15
N TYR A 44 -1.44 -1.12 2.44
CA TYR A 44 -0.60 -0.46 3.43
C TYR A 44 0.38 -1.46 4.04
N PHE A 45 1.57 -0.98 4.38
CA PHE A 45 2.65 -1.78 4.93
C PHE A 45 3.16 -1.23 6.25
N ASP A 46 3.68 -2.13 7.09
CA ASP A 46 4.47 -1.75 8.26
C ASP A 46 5.92 -1.36 7.87
N GLY A 47 6.72 -1.01 8.87
CA GLY A 47 8.14 -0.67 8.68
C GLY A 47 9.04 -1.82 8.21
N LEU A 48 8.53 -3.06 8.18
CA LEU A 48 9.23 -4.24 7.69
C LEU A 48 8.76 -4.65 6.27
N GLY A 49 7.84 -3.89 5.67
CA GLY A 49 7.31 -4.16 4.34
C GLY A 49 6.25 -5.25 4.29
N ARG A 50 5.64 -5.62 5.43
CA ARG A 50 4.54 -6.59 5.50
C ARG A 50 3.20 -5.89 5.35
N PRO A 51 2.23 -6.46 4.62
CA PRO A 51 0.93 -5.83 4.40
C PRO A 51 0.10 -5.83 5.69
N ILE A 52 -0.32 -4.67 6.16
CA ILE A 52 -1.15 -4.53 7.38
C ILE A 52 -2.61 -4.19 7.08
N GLN A 53 -2.89 -3.69 5.88
CA GLN A 53 -4.25 -3.36 5.48
C GLN A 53 -4.38 -3.38 3.95
N GLN A 54 -5.48 -3.95 3.45
CA GLN A 54 -5.87 -3.87 2.05
C GLN A 54 -7.21 -3.15 1.93
N ASN A 55 -7.27 -2.13 1.06
CA ASN A 55 -8.49 -1.40 0.74
C ASN A 55 -8.81 -1.62 -0.74
N ILE A 56 -10.00 -2.16 -1.04
CA ILE A 56 -10.49 -2.36 -2.40
C ILE A 56 -11.62 -1.39 -2.67
N ASN A 57 -11.49 -0.56 -3.69
CA ASN A 57 -12.43 0.54 -3.90
C ASN A 57 -13.85 0.06 -4.25
N LYS A 58 -14.85 0.61 -3.56
CA LYS A 58 -16.28 0.41 -3.88
C LYS A 58 -16.71 -1.06 -4.06
N GLN A 59 -16.10 -2.00 -3.35
CA GLN A 59 -16.41 -3.43 -3.46
C GLN A 59 -17.33 -3.98 -2.36
N SER A 60 -17.71 -3.18 -1.36
CA SER A 60 -18.73 -3.61 -0.40
C SER A 60 -20.13 -3.62 -1.02
N GLY A 61 -21.07 -4.33 -0.39
CA GLY A 61 -22.47 -4.39 -0.86
C GLY A 61 -23.17 -3.02 -0.95
N ASN A 62 -22.67 -2.01 -0.23
CA ASN A 62 -23.19 -0.63 -0.25
C ASN A 62 -22.34 0.31 -1.13
N GLY A 63 -21.41 -0.22 -1.94
CA GLY A 63 -20.56 0.58 -2.82
C GLY A 63 -19.48 1.41 -2.12
N LYS A 64 -19.22 1.15 -0.83
CA LYS A 64 -18.06 1.67 -0.09
C LYS A 64 -16.83 0.79 -0.32
N ASP A 65 -15.67 1.31 0.05
CA ASP A 65 -14.43 0.54 0.03
C ASP A 65 -14.53 -0.67 0.95
N LEU A 66 -13.90 -1.77 0.57
CA LEU A 66 -13.86 -2.98 1.36
C LEU A 66 -12.45 -3.11 1.95
N ILE A 67 -12.37 -3.18 3.27
CA ILE A 67 -11.12 -3.13 4.04
C ILE A 67 -10.87 -4.48 4.70
N THR A 68 -9.64 -4.99 4.56
CA THR A 68 -9.15 -6.17 5.27
C THR A 68 -7.92 -5.77 6.07
N HIS A 69 -7.95 -5.97 7.40
CA HIS A 69 -6.85 -5.64 8.30
C HIS A 69 -6.09 -6.90 8.73
N ILE A 70 -4.77 -6.78 8.88
CA ILE A 70 -3.87 -7.86 9.30
C ILE A 70 -3.00 -7.37 10.46
N GLU A 71 -3.00 -8.13 11.55
CA GLU A 71 -2.18 -7.88 12.74
C GLU A 71 -0.99 -8.85 12.79
N TYR A 72 0.16 -8.31 13.21
CA TYR A 72 1.39 -9.08 13.38
C TYR A 72 1.95 -8.91 14.79
N ASP A 73 2.55 -9.99 15.30
CA ASP A 73 3.32 -10.02 16.54
C ASP A 73 4.69 -10.69 16.28
N LEU A 74 5.78 -9.99 16.58
CA LEU A 74 7.17 -10.47 16.49
C LEU A 74 7.46 -11.34 15.24
N GLY A 75 7.03 -10.89 14.07
CA GLY A 75 7.26 -11.59 12.79
C GLY A 75 6.13 -12.52 12.34
N ARG A 76 5.23 -12.94 13.24
CA ARG A 76 4.11 -13.86 12.93
C ARG A 76 2.83 -13.08 12.65
N GLN A 77 2.00 -13.58 11.74
CA GLN A 77 0.63 -13.08 11.54
C GLN A 77 -0.22 -13.61 12.69
N LEU A 78 -0.75 -12.69 13.51
CA LEU A 78 -1.57 -13.03 14.67
C LEU A 78 -3.04 -13.21 14.24
N LYS A 79 -3.53 -12.29 13.42
CA LYS A 79 -4.94 -12.21 13.06
C LYS A 79 -5.13 -11.58 11.69
N GLU A 80 -6.09 -12.10 10.94
CA GLU A 80 -6.64 -11.49 9.75
C GLU A 80 -8.14 -11.27 9.98
N TYR A 81 -8.58 -10.04 9.77
CA TYR A 81 -9.98 -9.68 9.97
C TYR A 81 -10.78 -10.03 8.73
N LEU A 82 -12.05 -10.38 8.91
CA LEU A 82 -12.97 -10.48 7.79
C LEU A 82 -13.13 -9.10 7.12
N PRO A 83 -13.34 -9.03 5.80
CA PRO A 83 -13.52 -7.77 5.11
C PRO A 83 -14.72 -6.98 5.63
N TYR A 84 -14.55 -5.67 5.81
CA TYR A 84 -15.60 -4.76 6.29
C TYR A 84 -15.69 -3.46 5.45
N PRO A 85 -16.87 -2.83 5.36
CA PRO A 85 -17.10 -1.61 4.58
C PRO A 85 -16.67 -0.30 5.26
#